data_AF-A0A557SL76-F1
#
_entry.id   AF-A0A557SL76-F1
#
_cell.length_a   1.000
_cell.length_b   1.000
_cell.length_c   1.000
_cell.angle_alpha   90.00
_cell.angle_beta   90.00
_cell.angle_gamma   90.00
#
_symmetry.space_group_name_H-M   'P 1'
#
loop_
_entity.id
_entity.type
_entity.pdbx_description
1 polymer ?
#
loop_
_entity_poly.entity_id
_entity_poly.type
_entity_poly.pdbx_seq_one_letter_code
_entity_poly.pdbx_strand_id
1 'polypeptide(L)' 'MTEARPKSPPVLASLMIVIGALCTIFGLALMAGLGADWHPLLATDGAGIVMLVSGIALAGSGAFPLVFARLAAGDDTQ' A
#
# COMPACT_ATOMS: atom_id res chain seq x y z
N MET A 1 -34.41 14.37 6.07
CA MET A 1 -33.54 14.29 4.89
C MET A 1 -32.54 13.19 5.18
N THR A 2 -32.72 12.03 4.56
CA THR A 2 -31.97 10.80 4.86
C THR A 2 -30.64 10.86 4.11
N GLU A 3 -29.58 11.29 4.78
CA GLU A 3 -28.22 11.23 4.22
C GLU A 3 -27.80 9.77 4.09
N ALA A 4 -27.72 9.31 2.83
CA ALA A 4 -27.20 8.00 2.50
C ALA A 4 -25.72 7.95 2.89
N ARG A 5 -25.43 7.33 4.03
CA ARG A 5 -24.08 7.14 4.57
C ARG A 5 -23.21 6.44 3.52
N PRO A 6 -22.13 7.05 2.98
CA PRO A 6 -21.32 6.38 2.00
C PRO A 6 -20.58 5.21 2.66
N LYS A 7 -21.01 3.98 2.34
CA LYS A 7 -20.35 2.71 2.70
C LYS A 7 -19.06 2.47 1.89
N SER A 8 -18.40 3.55 1.49
CA SER A 8 -17.19 3.47 0.69
C SER A 8 -16.00 3.35 1.65
N PRO A 9 -15.11 2.37 1.47
CA PRO A 9 -13.86 2.39 2.20
C PRO A 9 -13.14 3.71 1.92
N PRO A 10 -12.36 4.23 2.88
CA PRO A 10 -11.61 5.46 2.67
C PRO A 10 -10.79 5.33 1.38
N VAL A 11 -11.13 6.16 0.38
CA VAL A 11 -10.55 6.07 -0.98
C VAL A 11 -9.03 6.20 -0.91
N LEU A 12 -8.53 7.11 -0.07
CA LEU A 12 -7.11 7.32 0.16
C LEU A 12 -6.42 6.08 0.77
N ALA A 13 -7.06 5.40 1.73
CA ALA A 13 -6.52 4.19 2.34
C ALA A 13 -6.41 3.06 1.32
N SER A 14 -7.44 2.91 0.49
CA SER A 14 -7.49 1.93 -0.60
C SER A 14 -6.39 2.20 -1.63
N LEU A 15 -6.19 3.48 -1.99
CA LEU A 15 -5.14 3.92 -2.91
C LEU A 15 -3.73 3.66 -2.34
N MET A 16 -3.51 3.95 -1.05
CA MET A 16 -2.24 3.66 -0.36
C MET A 16 -1.92 2.17 -0.37
N ILE A 17 -2.89 1.30 -0.12
CA ILE A 17 -2.66 -0.15 -0.17
C ILE A 17 -2.27 -0.60 -1.58
N VAL A 18 -2.96 -0.12 -2.63
CA VAL A 18 -2.66 -0.49 -4.03
C VAL A 18 -1.27 0.01 -4.44
N ILE A 19 -0.94 1.26 -4.15
CA ILE A 19 0.39 1.82 -4.45
C ILE A 19 1.48 1.12 -3.65
N GLY A 20 1.25 0.84 -2.37
CA GLY A 20 2.18 0.10 -1.52
C GLY A 20 2.48 -1.29 -2.08
N ALA A 21 1.43 -2.04 -2.47
CA ALA A 21 1.59 -3.35 -3.10
C ALA A 21 2.39 -3.28 -4.42
N LEU A 22 2.12 -2.29 -5.27
CA LEU A 22 2.88 -2.06 -6.50
C LEU A 22 4.36 -1.76 -6.21
N CYS A 23 4.65 -0.92 -5.21
CA CYS A 23 6.01 -0.66 -4.72
C CYS A 23 6.71 -1.92 -4.25
N THR A 24 6.03 -2.77 -3.47
CA THR A 24 6.62 -4.01 -2.94
C THR A 24 6.92 -5.01 -4.05
N ILE A 25 6.00 -5.17 -5.01
CA ILE A 25 6.20 -6.02 -6.19
C ILE A 25 7.37 -5.50 -7.03
N PHE A 26 7.45 -4.19 -7.22
CA PHE A 26 8.56 -3.58 -7.96
C PHE A 26 9.90 -3.75 -7.23
N GLY A 27 9.96 -3.57 -5.91
CA GLY A 27 11.14 -3.84 -5.09
C GLY A 27 11.62 -5.29 -5.17
N LEU A 28 10.68 -6.25 -5.16
CA LEU A 28 10.96 -7.68 -5.41
C LEU A 28 11.50 -7.93 -6.81
N ALA A 29 10.95 -7.26 -7.84
CA ALA A 29 11.46 -7.36 -9.20
C ALA A 29 12.88 -6.78 -9.35
N LEU A 30 13.18 -5.68 -8.66
CA LEU A 30 14.53 -5.11 -8.60
C LEU A 30 15.52 -6.07 -7.93
N MET A 31 15.14 -6.69 -6.81
CA MET A 31 15.93 -7.74 -6.14
C MET A 31 16.19 -8.96 -7.03
N ALA A 32 15.22 -9.33 -7.89
CA ALA A 32 15.37 -10.43 -8.84
C ALA A 32 16.33 -10.13 -10.00
N GLY A 33 16.96 -8.96 -10.03
CA GLY A 33 17.92 -8.55 -11.06
C GLY A 33 17.30 -7.84 -12.25
N LEU A 34 15.98 -7.63 -12.28
CA LEU A 34 15.30 -6.94 -13.39
C LEU A 34 15.73 -5.46 -13.51
N GLY A 35 16.25 -4.88 -12.43
CA GLY A 35 16.81 -3.53 -12.41
C GLY A 35 18.20 -3.41 -13.03
N ALA A 36 18.93 -4.53 -13.17
CA ALA A 36 20.30 -4.54 -13.68
C ALA A 36 20.38 -4.18 -15.17
N ASP A 37 19.36 -4.53 -15.96
CA ASP A 37 19.25 -4.17 -17.38
C ASP A 37 18.82 -2.71 -17.61
N TRP A 38 18.21 -2.06 -16.62
CA TRP A 38 17.61 -0.72 -16.79
C TRP A 38 18.48 0.43 -16.27
N HIS A 39 19.19 0.26 -15.15
CA HIS A 39 20.12 1.29 -14.67
C HIS A 39 21.12 0.74 -13.65
N PRO A 40 22.42 1.10 -13.71
CA PRO A 40 23.43 0.65 -12.73
C PRO A 40 23.14 1.08 -11.29
N LEU A 41 22.32 2.11 -11.07
CA LEU A 41 21.83 2.49 -9.73
C LEU A 41 20.79 1.50 -9.16
N LEU A 42 19.97 0.89 -10.04
CA LEU A 42 18.99 -0.14 -9.67
C LEU A 42 19.64 -1.51 -9.48
N ALA A 43 20.85 -1.71 -10.01
CA ALA A 43 21.65 -2.93 -9.81
C ALA A 43 22.22 -3.04 -8.37
N THR A 44 22.24 -1.94 -7.62
CA THR A 44 22.62 -1.96 -6.21
C THR A 44 21.50 -2.59 -5.39
N ASP A 45 21.81 -3.71 -4.72
CA ASP A 45 20.91 -4.46 -3.83
C ASP A 45 20.08 -3.56 -2.88
N GLY A 46 20.69 -2.46 -2.41
CA GLY A 46 20.04 -1.47 -1.55
C GLY A 46 18.82 -0.76 -2.16
N ALA A 47 18.77 -0.55 -3.49
CA ALA A 47 17.62 0.10 -4.13
C ALA A 47 16.36 -0.77 -4.04
N GLY A 48 16.51 -2.09 -4.24
CA GLY A 48 15.42 -3.05 -4.11
C GLY A 48 14.90 -3.14 -2.68
N ILE A 49 15.82 -3.22 -1.69
CA ILE A 49 15.47 -3.31 -0.27
C ILE A 49 14.74 -2.04 0.21
N VAL A 50 15.24 -0.84 -0.10
CA VAL A 50 14.59 0.42 0.30
C VAL A 50 13.19 0.50 -0.31
N MET A 51 13.02 0.15 -1.59
CA MET A 51 11.71 0.14 -2.23
C MET A 51 10.74 -0.85 -1.58
N LEU A 52 11.24 -2.04 -1.25
CA LEU A 52 10.45 -3.09 -0.60
C LEU A 52 9.91 -2.60 0.76
N VAL A 53 10.80 -2.07 1.60
CA VAL A 53 10.46 -1.56 2.94
C VAL A 53 9.49 -0.38 2.84
N SER A 54 9.72 0.56 1.92
CA SER A 54 8.81 1.68 1.68
C SER A 54 7.42 1.20 1.23
N GLY A 55 7.35 0.23 0.32
CA GLY A 55 6.08 -0.36 -0.13
C GLY A 55 5.30 -1.01 1.01
N ILE A 56 5.96 -1.82 1.83
CA ILE A 56 5.36 -2.47 3.01
C ILE A 56 4.87 -1.42 4.02
N ALA A 57 5.70 -0.42 4.31
CA ALA A 57 5.34 0.66 5.23
C ALA A 57 4.09 1.43 4.75
N LEU A 58 4.03 1.75 3.45
CA LEU A 58 2.93 2.49 2.83
C LEU A 58 1.64 1.66 2.78
N ALA A 59 1.73 0.36 2.49
CA ALA A 59 0.61 -0.56 2.59
C ALA A 59 0.08 -0.66 4.03
N GLY A 60 0.98 -0.72 5.03
CA GLY A 60 0.64 -0.72 6.44
C GLY A 60 -0.08 0.57 6.88
N SER A 61 0.39 1.74 6.41
CA SER A 61 -0.26 3.03 6.67
C SER A 61 -1.67 3.12 6.08
N GLY A 62 -1.95 2.44 4.96
CA GLY A 62 -3.29 2.35 4.39
C GLY A 62 -4.19 1.32 5.10
N ALA A 63 -3.62 0.22 5.61
CA ALA A 63 -4.38 -0.83 6.29
C ALA A 63 -5.01 -0.35 7.61
N PHE A 64 -4.30 0.49 8.37
CA PHE A 64 -4.75 0.99 9.67
C PHE A 64 -6.06 1.81 9.63
N PRO A 65 -6.20 2.88 8.80
CA PRO A 65 -7.46 3.59 8.64
C PRO A 65 -8.58 2.71 8.04
N LEU A 66 -8.25 1.67 7.27
CA LEU A 66 -9.23 0.71 6.76
C LEU A 66 -9.86 -0.11 7.89
N VAL A 67 -9.04 -0.57 8.86
CA VAL A 67 -9.52 -1.31 10.04
C VAL A 67 -10.43 -0.43 10.90
N PHE A 68 -10.09 0.84 11.13
CA PHE A 68 -10.97 1.75 11.87
C PHE A 68 -12.28 2.04 11.15
N ALA A 69 -12.26 2.21 9.83
CA ALA A 69 -13.49 2.36 9.06
C ALA A 69 -14.39 1.11 9.18
N ARG A 70 -13.79 -0.08 9.29
CA ARG A 70 -14.53 -1.34 9.50
C ARG A 70 -15.07 -1.46 10.93
N LEU A 71 -14.31 -1.03 11.94
CA LEU A 71 -14.76 -0.99 13.33
C LEU A 71 -15.94 -0.01 13.48
N ALA A 72 -15.82 1.21 12.95
CA ALA A 72 -16.89 2.20 12.98
C ALA A 72 -18.19 1.68 12.33
N ALA A 73 -18.08 1.01 11.18
CA ALA A 73 -19.24 0.42 10.50
C ALA A 73 -19.85 -0.79 11.27
N GLY A 74 -19.07 -1.47 12.10
CA GLY A 74 -19.54 -2.57 12.96
C GLY A 74 -20.22 -2.07 14.23
N ASP A 75 -19.74 -0.97 14.81
CA ASP A 75 -20.30 -0.33 16.01
C ASP A 75 -21.71 0.25 15.78
N ASP A 76 -22.04 0.69 14.56
CA ASP A 76 -23.39 1.14 14.20
C ASP A 76 -24.44 0.00 14.16
N THR A 77 -24.04 -1.27 14.35
CA THR A 77 -24.93 -2.44 14.27
C THR A 77 -25.29 -3.00 15.66
N GLN A 78 -24.95 -2.31 16.74
CA GLN A 78 -25.44 -2.58 18.12
C GLN A 78 -26.28 -1.41 18.61
#